data_AF-A0AA86K8G9-F1
#
_entry.id   AF-A0AA86K8G9-F1
#
_cell.length_a   1.000
_cell.length_b   1.000
_cell.length_c   1.000
_cell.angle_alpha   90.00
_cell.angle_beta   90.00
_cell.angle_gamma   90.00
#
_symmetry.space_group_name_H-M   'P 1'
#
loop_
_entity.id
_entity.type
_entity.pdbx_description
1 polymer ?
#
loop_
_entity_poly.entity_id
_entity_poly.type
_entity_poly.pdbx_seq_one_letter_code
_entity_poly.pdbx_strand_id
1 'polypeptide(L)'
;MTAFSTLNVLPAAQLNNLTELGYLEMTPVQAAALPVILAGNDVRVQARTGSGKTAAFGLGLLHRIDVTLFQTQALVLCPTRELADQVAGELRRLARFLPNTKILTLCGGQPFGAQRDSLQHAPHIIVATPGRLLDHLQKETVSLDALHILVMDEADRMLDMGFSDAIDEVIRFAPATRQTLLFSATWPEAIAAISGRVQQQPIRIEIDTVDALPAIEQQFFETSAHEKISLLQTLLSQHQPASCVVFCNTKKDCQAVCDALNAVGQSALALHGDLEQRDRDQTLVRFANGSARILVATDVAARGLDIKSLELVVNYELAWDPEVHVHRIGRTARAGSSGLAISFCAPEEAQRANILSEMLQLKLNWLNAPARQPSLPLAAEMATLCIDGGKKAKMRPGDILGALTGDIGLDGADIGKINVHPMHVYVAVRQAVAQKAWKQLQNGKIKGKSCRVRLLK
;
A
#
# COMPACT_ATOMS: atom_id res chain seq x y z
N MET A 1 -20.83 -8.23 -20.77
CA MET A 1 -19.52 -8.14 -21.46
C MET A 1 -18.57 -7.37 -20.55
N THR A 2 -17.38 -7.91 -20.29
CA THR A 2 -16.41 -7.39 -19.30
C THR A 2 -15.17 -6.74 -19.94
N ALA A 3 -15.02 -6.76 -21.26
CA ALA A 3 -13.86 -6.16 -21.91
C ALA A 3 -13.89 -4.63 -21.83
N PHE A 4 -12.74 -3.99 -21.55
CA PHE A 4 -12.65 -2.51 -21.58
C PHE A 4 -13.01 -1.92 -22.94
N SER A 5 -12.78 -2.68 -24.02
CA SER A 5 -13.14 -2.29 -25.38
C SER A 5 -14.64 -2.06 -25.59
N THR A 6 -15.51 -2.54 -24.70
CA THR A 6 -16.95 -2.26 -24.79
C THR A 6 -17.32 -0.87 -24.29
N LEU A 7 -16.39 -0.13 -23.68
CA LEU A 7 -16.59 1.24 -23.22
C LEU A 7 -16.24 2.22 -24.33
N ASN A 8 -17.12 2.33 -25.33
CA ASN A 8 -16.91 3.15 -26.53
C ASN A 8 -16.71 4.65 -26.26
N VAL A 9 -16.97 5.11 -25.02
CA VAL A 9 -16.74 6.49 -24.58
C VAL A 9 -15.26 6.78 -24.29
N LEU A 10 -14.43 5.75 -24.08
CA LEU A 10 -13.00 5.92 -23.84
C LEU A 10 -12.26 6.15 -25.17
N PRO A 11 -11.34 7.12 -25.25
CA PRO A 11 -10.53 7.34 -26.45
C PRO A 11 -9.72 6.10 -26.83
N ALA A 12 -9.52 5.87 -28.13
CA ALA A 12 -8.71 4.75 -28.63
C ALA A 12 -7.30 4.71 -28.03
N ALA A 13 -6.67 5.88 -27.81
CA ALA A 13 -5.38 5.97 -27.16
C ALA A 13 -5.39 5.45 -25.71
N GLN A 14 -6.49 5.65 -24.98
CA GLN A 14 -6.65 5.13 -23.61
C GLN A 14 -6.84 3.61 -23.62
N LEU A 15 -7.62 3.07 -24.56
CA LEU A 15 -7.80 1.63 -24.74
C LEU A 15 -6.46 0.95 -25.07
N ASN A 16 -5.67 1.51 -25.99
CA ASN A 16 -4.34 1.00 -26.31
C ASN A 16 -3.41 1.02 -25.08
N ASN A 17 -3.40 2.12 -24.32
CA ASN A 17 -2.62 2.21 -23.08
C ASN A 17 -3.05 1.13 -22.07
N LEU A 18 -4.36 0.85 -21.93
CA LEU A 18 -4.87 -0.21 -21.06
C LEU A 18 -4.36 -1.59 -21.49
N THR A 19 -4.39 -1.90 -22.79
CA THR A 19 -3.85 -3.16 -23.32
C THR A 19 -2.36 -3.30 -23.02
N GLU A 20 -1.55 -2.25 -23.25
CA GLU A 20 -0.12 -2.26 -22.91
C GLU A 20 0.17 -2.42 -21.41
N LEU A 21 -0.73 -1.92 -20.55
CA LEU A 21 -0.64 -2.07 -19.11
C LEU A 21 -1.09 -3.44 -18.62
N GLY A 22 -1.66 -4.28 -19.49
CA GLY A 22 -2.19 -5.61 -19.18
C GLY A 22 -3.65 -5.63 -18.69
N TYR A 23 -4.41 -4.54 -18.87
CA TYR A 23 -5.84 -4.50 -18.58
C TYR A 23 -6.64 -5.10 -19.74
N LEU A 24 -6.73 -6.43 -19.77
CA LEU A 24 -7.45 -7.17 -20.82
C LEU A 24 -8.97 -7.21 -20.57
N GLU A 25 -9.36 -7.47 -19.31
CA GLU A 25 -10.76 -7.54 -18.89
C GLU A 25 -10.99 -6.76 -17.60
N MET A 26 -12.20 -6.21 -17.45
CA MET A 26 -12.64 -5.54 -16.23
C MET A 26 -12.91 -6.55 -15.13
N THR A 27 -12.44 -6.24 -13.91
CA THR A 27 -12.88 -6.92 -12.70
C THR A 27 -14.38 -6.65 -12.43
N PRO A 28 -15.06 -7.46 -11.60
CA PRO A 28 -16.49 -7.24 -11.30
C PRO A 28 -16.81 -5.82 -10.81
N VAL A 29 -15.96 -5.25 -9.94
CA VAL A 29 -16.13 -3.87 -9.47
C VAL A 29 -15.91 -2.84 -10.57
N GLN A 30 -14.98 -3.07 -11.49
CA GLN A 30 -14.75 -2.18 -12.63
C GLN A 30 -15.94 -2.23 -13.59
N ALA A 31 -16.44 -3.42 -13.93
CA ALA A 31 -17.57 -3.59 -14.83
C ALA A 31 -18.86 -2.96 -14.28
N ALA A 32 -19.06 -2.98 -12.96
CA ALA A 32 -20.22 -2.35 -12.32
C ALA A 32 -20.05 -0.83 -12.17
N ALA A 33 -18.88 -0.36 -11.73
CA ALA A 33 -18.67 1.04 -11.37
C ALA A 33 -18.27 1.93 -12.55
N LEU A 34 -17.37 1.48 -13.43
CA LEU A 34 -16.78 2.34 -14.45
C LEU A 34 -17.81 2.94 -15.43
N PRO A 35 -18.80 2.20 -15.97
CA PRO A 35 -19.82 2.80 -16.84
C PRO A 35 -20.61 3.92 -16.15
N VAL A 36 -20.94 3.71 -14.88
CA VAL A 36 -21.71 4.67 -14.07
C VAL A 36 -20.88 5.92 -13.77
N ILE A 37 -19.60 5.74 -13.46
CA ILE A 37 -18.65 6.84 -13.24
C ILE A 37 -18.48 7.66 -14.52
N LEU A 38 -18.32 7.01 -15.68
CA LEU A 38 -18.16 7.68 -16.98
C LEU A 38 -19.41 8.46 -17.38
N ALA A 39 -20.60 8.04 -16.95
CA ALA A 39 -21.84 8.78 -17.12
C ALA A 39 -21.97 10.02 -16.21
N GLY A 40 -20.99 10.29 -15.34
CA GLY A 40 -20.95 11.48 -14.49
C GLY A 40 -21.73 11.38 -13.17
N ASN A 41 -22.25 10.20 -12.83
CA ASN A 41 -23.01 9.99 -11.59
C ASN A 41 -22.08 9.85 -10.38
N ASP A 42 -22.59 10.25 -9.23
CA ASP A 42 -22.00 9.88 -7.94
C ASP A 42 -22.15 8.38 -7.72
N VAL A 43 -21.13 7.78 -7.12
CA VAL A 43 -21.14 6.35 -6.80
C VAL A 43 -20.72 6.13 -5.37
N ARG A 44 -21.42 5.20 -4.70
CA ARG A 44 -20.93 4.60 -3.46
C ARG A 44 -20.66 3.13 -3.72
N VAL A 45 -19.40 2.75 -3.53
CA VAL A 45 -18.92 1.40 -3.84
C VAL A 45 -18.43 0.74 -2.57
N GLN A 46 -19.10 -0.36 -2.20
CA GLN A 46 -18.63 -1.26 -1.16
C GLN A 46 -17.88 -2.41 -1.81
N ALA A 47 -16.55 -2.43 -1.66
CA ALA A 47 -15.69 -3.48 -2.19
C ALA A 47 -14.36 -3.58 -1.45
N ARG A 48 -13.82 -4.80 -1.34
CA ARG A 48 -12.55 -5.10 -0.67
C ARG A 48 -11.34 -4.44 -1.34
N THR A 49 -10.24 -4.26 -0.61
CA THR A 49 -8.96 -3.78 -1.16
C THR A 49 -8.41 -4.74 -2.20
N GLY A 50 -7.74 -4.23 -3.24
CA GLY A 50 -7.16 -5.06 -4.29
C GLY A 50 -8.15 -5.57 -5.35
N SER A 51 -9.43 -5.19 -5.27
CA SER A 51 -10.47 -5.53 -6.26
C SER A 51 -10.35 -4.77 -7.61
N GLY A 52 -9.40 -3.84 -7.72
CA GLY A 52 -9.19 -3.04 -8.94
C GLY A 52 -9.92 -1.70 -8.97
N LYS A 53 -10.42 -1.22 -7.80
CA LYS A 53 -11.12 0.08 -7.63
C LYS A 53 -10.36 1.27 -8.23
N THR A 54 -9.03 1.31 -8.05
CA THR A 54 -8.18 2.40 -8.53
C THR A 54 -8.25 2.60 -10.03
N ALA A 55 -8.35 1.52 -10.81
CA ALA A 55 -8.52 1.64 -12.25
C ALA A 55 -9.93 2.15 -12.61
N ALA A 56 -10.97 1.75 -11.87
CA ALA A 56 -12.34 2.21 -12.11
C ALA A 56 -12.46 3.74 -11.91
N PHE A 57 -12.09 4.27 -10.74
CA PHE A 57 -12.15 5.72 -10.54
C PHE A 57 -11.06 6.46 -11.33
N GLY A 58 -9.90 5.86 -11.54
CA GLY A 58 -8.79 6.46 -12.27
C GLY A 58 -9.12 6.70 -13.74
N LEU A 59 -9.76 5.74 -14.40
CA LEU A 59 -10.24 5.92 -15.78
C LEU A 59 -11.37 6.95 -15.85
N GLY A 60 -12.31 6.88 -14.91
CA GLY A 60 -13.40 7.85 -14.81
C GLY A 60 -12.92 9.29 -14.61
N LEU A 61 -11.95 9.50 -13.72
CA LEU A 61 -11.43 10.85 -13.48
C LEU A 61 -10.63 11.36 -14.67
N LEU A 62 -9.74 10.54 -15.25
CA LEU A 62 -8.93 10.93 -16.40
C LEU A 62 -9.78 11.27 -17.64
N HIS A 63 -10.96 10.69 -17.76
CA HIS A 63 -11.89 11.00 -18.85
C HIS A 63 -12.38 12.46 -18.83
N ARG A 64 -12.39 13.13 -17.67
CA ARG A 64 -12.87 14.52 -17.53
C ARG A 64 -11.75 15.55 -17.35
N ILE A 65 -10.49 15.12 -17.28
CA ILE A 65 -9.36 16.03 -17.13
C ILE A 65 -9.05 16.75 -18.44
N ASP A 66 -9.03 18.07 -18.39
CA ASP A 66 -8.50 18.93 -19.43
C ASP A 66 -7.05 19.32 -19.10
N VAL A 67 -6.08 18.75 -19.82
CA VAL A 67 -4.64 19.01 -19.61
C VAL A 67 -4.18 20.40 -20.09
N THR A 68 -5.04 21.17 -20.74
CA THR A 68 -4.73 22.55 -21.17
C THR A 68 -4.94 23.56 -20.06
N LEU A 69 -5.73 23.20 -19.04
CA LEU A 69 -6.07 24.06 -17.90
C LEU A 69 -5.23 23.68 -16.68
N PHE A 70 -4.23 24.50 -16.37
CA PHE A 70 -3.35 24.34 -15.22
C PHE A 70 -4.05 24.73 -13.90
N GLN A 71 -5.00 23.92 -13.48
CA GLN A 71 -5.80 24.07 -12.26
C GLN A 71 -6.17 22.70 -11.69
N THR A 72 -6.40 22.62 -10.38
CA THR A 72 -6.82 21.36 -9.74
C THR A 72 -8.25 21.02 -10.15
N GLN A 73 -8.39 19.92 -10.87
CA GLN A 73 -9.66 19.47 -11.47
C GLN A 73 -10.22 18.22 -10.78
N ALA A 74 -9.33 17.36 -10.27
CA ALA A 74 -9.69 16.18 -9.50
C ALA A 74 -8.87 16.04 -8.21
N LEU A 75 -9.51 15.51 -7.18
CA LEU A 75 -8.94 15.27 -5.87
C LEU A 75 -9.24 13.84 -5.45
N VAL A 76 -8.21 13.13 -5.00
CA VAL A 76 -8.34 11.80 -4.40
C VAL A 76 -7.86 11.86 -2.95
N LEU A 77 -8.77 11.64 -2.01
CA LEU A 77 -8.46 11.50 -0.59
C LEU A 77 -8.14 10.05 -0.27
N CYS A 78 -7.02 9.83 0.42
CA CYS A 78 -6.57 8.52 0.89
C CYS A 78 -6.21 8.59 2.39
N PRO A 79 -6.44 7.53 3.18
CA PRO A 79 -6.09 7.49 4.61
C PRO A 79 -4.60 7.55 4.91
N THR A 80 -3.75 7.01 4.03
CA THR A 80 -2.32 6.89 4.28
C THR A 80 -1.50 7.46 3.14
N ARG A 81 -0.27 7.87 3.44
CA ARG A 81 0.68 8.31 2.41
C ARG A 81 1.01 7.17 1.45
N GLU A 82 1.18 5.96 1.96
CA GLU A 82 1.55 4.81 1.14
C GLU A 82 0.48 4.52 0.09
N LEU A 83 -0.80 4.55 0.48
CA LEU A 83 -1.90 4.43 -0.47
C LEU A 83 -1.96 5.61 -1.43
N ALA A 84 -1.75 6.84 -0.96
CA ALA A 84 -1.71 8.02 -1.83
C ALA A 84 -0.60 7.93 -2.90
N ASP A 85 0.59 7.43 -2.53
CA ASP A 85 1.69 7.20 -3.46
C ASP A 85 1.38 6.08 -4.46
N GLN A 86 0.69 5.03 -4.04
CA GLN A 86 0.23 3.94 -4.91
C GLN A 86 -0.82 4.40 -5.91
N VAL A 87 -1.86 5.08 -5.43
CA VAL A 87 -2.91 5.67 -6.26
C VAL A 87 -2.29 6.65 -7.25
N ALA A 88 -1.42 7.56 -6.79
CA ALA A 88 -0.73 8.49 -7.70
C ALA A 88 0.20 7.77 -8.69
N GLY A 89 0.80 6.65 -8.32
CA GLY A 89 1.59 5.80 -9.21
C GLY A 89 0.73 5.19 -10.31
N GLU A 90 -0.42 4.62 -9.94
CA GLU A 90 -1.36 3.99 -10.86
C GLU A 90 -2.01 5.01 -11.79
N LEU A 91 -2.44 6.16 -11.26
CA LEU A 91 -2.97 7.25 -12.08
C LEU A 91 -1.95 7.75 -13.12
N ARG A 92 -0.65 7.78 -12.79
CA ARG A 92 0.40 8.12 -13.77
C ARG A 92 0.55 7.06 -14.87
N ARG A 93 0.36 5.77 -14.55
CA ARG A 93 0.35 4.68 -15.56
C ARG A 93 -0.86 4.81 -16.47
N LEU A 94 -2.04 5.01 -15.88
CA LEU A 94 -3.29 5.19 -16.61
C LEU A 94 -3.30 6.47 -17.45
N ALA A 95 -2.64 7.55 -17.00
CA ALA A 95 -2.57 8.82 -17.71
C ALA A 95 -1.53 8.87 -18.84
N ARG A 96 -0.78 7.79 -19.14
CA ARG A 96 0.28 7.82 -20.20
C ARG A 96 -0.23 8.25 -21.58
N PHE A 97 -1.53 8.07 -21.86
CA PHE A 97 -2.16 8.52 -23.11
C PHE A 97 -2.44 10.03 -23.15
N LEU A 98 -2.41 10.71 -22.00
CA LEU A 98 -2.59 12.16 -21.87
C LEU A 98 -1.24 12.82 -21.59
N PRO A 99 -0.61 13.47 -22.59
CA PRO A 99 0.64 14.17 -22.35
C PRO A 99 0.44 15.32 -21.38
N ASN A 100 1.49 15.66 -20.62
CA ASN A 100 1.54 16.79 -19.69
C ASN A 100 0.54 16.74 -18.50
N THR A 101 -0.08 15.59 -18.21
CA THR A 101 -0.89 15.45 -16.99
C THR A 101 -0.02 15.55 -15.74
N LYS A 102 -0.18 16.65 -15.00
CA LYS A 102 0.47 16.88 -13.71
C LYS A 102 -0.33 16.27 -12.55
N ILE A 103 0.25 15.27 -11.90
CA ILE A 103 -0.32 14.57 -10.72
C ILE A 103 0.62 14.79 -9.52
N LEU A 104 0.12 15.41 -8.46
CA LEU A 104 0.87 15.72 -7.24
C LEU A 104 0.30 14.99 -6.03
N THR A 105 1.19 14.50 -5.17
CA THR A 105 0.81 13.85 -3.91
C THR A 105 1.05 14.82 -2.74
N LEU A 106 0.04 15.03 -1.87
CA LEU A 106 0.13 15.89 -0.69
C LEU A 106 -0.13 15.09 0.60
N CYS A 107 0.93 14.70 1.28
CA CYS A 107 0.84 13.85 2.47
C CYS A 107 1.69 14.36 3.64
N GLY A 108 1.27 14.02 4.86
CA GLY A 108 2.06 14.23 6.07
C GLY A 108 3.44 13.54 6.02
N GLY A 109 4.34 13.93 6.93
CA GLY A 109 5.69 13.36 7.02
C GLY A 109 6.70 13.89 5.99
N GLN A 110 6.27 14.67 4.99
CA GLN A 110 7.19 15.46 4.14
C GLN A 110 7.20 16.94 4.54
N PRO A 111 8.33 17.65 4.36
CA PRO A 111 8.42 19.08 4.62
C PRO A 111 7.37 19.88 3.83
N PHE A 112 6.64 20.76 4.52
CA PHE A 112 5.59 21.57 3.91
C PHE A 112 6.11 22.45 2.76
N GLY A 113 7.26 23.10 2.95
CA GLY A 113 7.87 23.97 1.94
C GLY A 113 8.08 23.28 0.60
N ALA A 114 8.57 22.03 0.61
CA ALA A 114 8.80 21.27 -0.63
C ALA A 114 7.51 20.97 -1.41
N GLN A 115 6.39 20.75 -0.69
CA GLN A 115 5.08 20.55 -1.31
C GLN A 115 4.52 21.87 -1.85
N ARG A 116 4.63 22.96 -1.07
CA ARG A 116 4.26 24.32 -1.52
C ARG A 116 5.00 24.71 -2.79
N ASP A 117 6.31 24.48 -2.85
CA ASP A 117 7.10 24.84 -4.04
C ASP A 117 6.68 24.00 -5.26
N SER A 118 6.25 22.75 -5.05
CA SER A 118 5.70 21.88 -6.11
C SER A 118 4.33 22.34 -6.64
N LEU A 119 3.60 23.12 -5.84
CA LEU A 119 2.29 23.71 -6.14
C LEU A 119 2.38 25.04 -6.91
N GLN A 120 3.58 25.61 -7.12
CA GLN A 120 3.77 26.84 -7.91
C GLN A 120 3.14 26.78 -9.32
N HIS A 121 3.09 25.58 -9.90
CA HIS A 121 2.22 25.29 -11.03
C HIS A 121 1.13 24.35 -10.55
N ALA A 122 -0.14 24.73 -10.69
CA ALA A 122 -1.21 23.90 -10.18
C ALA A 122 -1.22 22.52 -10.90
N PRO A 123 -1.30 21.41 -10.14
CA PRO A 123 -1.52 20.10 -10.71
C PRO A 123 -2.96 19.96 -11.21
N HIS A 124 -3.20 19.07 -12.18
CA HIS A 124 -4.56 18.75 -12.62
C HIS A 124 -5.24 17.81 -11.62
N ILE A 125 -4.44 16.91 -11.02
CA ILE A 125 -4.91 15.91 -10.07
C ILE A 125 -4.07 15.99 -8.80
N ILE A 126 -4.75 16.07 -7.66
CA ILE A 126 -4.14 15.93 -6.34
C ILE A 126 -4.54 14.59 -5.74
N VAL A 127 -3.58 13.86 -5.18
CA VAL A 127 -3.81 12.70 -4.32
C VAL A 127 -3.28 13.04 -2.93
N ALA A 128 -4.09 12.96 -1.89
CA ALA A 128 -3.71 13.54 -0.60
C ALA A 128 -4.27 12.80 0.62
N THR A 129 -3.57 12.96 1.75
CA THR A 129 -4.14 12.67 3.07
C THR A 129 -4.91 13.89 3.58
N PRO A 130 -6.10 13.74 4.21
CA PRO A 130 -6.97 14.86 4.57
C PRO A 130 -6.26 15.98 5.36
N GLY A 131 -5.53 15.64 6.43
CA GLY A 131 -4.87 16.65 7.28
C GLY A 131 -3.85 17.51 6.52
N ARG A 132 -2.98 16.92 5.70
CA ARG A 132 -2.00 17.71 4.93
C ARG A 132 -2.65 18.56 3.85
N LEU A 133 -3.70 18.06 3.19
CA LEU A 133 -4.43 18.88 2.23
C LEU A 133 -5.07 20.09 2.91
N LEU A 134 -5.69 19.89 4.07
CA LEU A 134 -6.27 20.97 4.86
C LEU A 134 -5.22 22.03 5.23
N ASP A 135 -4.02 21.62 5.66
CA ASP A 135 -2.91 22.56 5.93
C ASP A 135 -2.61 23.45 4.71
N HIS A 136 -2.65 22.87 3.51
CA HIS A 136 -2.36 23.58 2.26
C HIS A 136 -3.50 24.53 1.86
N LEU A 137 -4.76 24.14 2.10
CA LEU A 137 -5.95 24.95 1.83
C LEU A 137 -6.03 26.15 2.77
N GLN A 138 -5.84 25.94 4.07
CA GLN A 138 -5.85 27.01 5.09
C GLN A 138 -4.74 28.04 4.88
N LYS A 139 -3.63 27.64 4.26
CA LYS A 139 -2.50 28.53 3.93
C LYS A 139 -2.57 29.06 2.50
N GLU A 140 -3.68 28.83 1.80
CA GLU A 140 -3.95 29.31 0.43
C GLU A 140 -2.85 28.92 -0.59
N THR A 141 -2.17 27.80 -0.34
CA THR A 141 -1.12 27.28 -1.25
C THR A 141 -1.69 26.39 -2.34
N VAL A 142 -2.97 26.03 -2.25
CA VAL A 142 -3.73 25.27 -3.23
C VAL A 142 -5.17 25.78 -3.25
N SER A 143 -5.80 25.83 -4.42
CA SER A 143 -7.23 26.09 -4.60
C SER A 143 -7.91 24.85 -5.20
N LEU A 144 -9.17 24.64 -4.80
CA LEU A 144 -10.06 23.60 -5.30
C LEU A 144 -11.24 24.17 -6.09
N ASP A 145 -11.23 25.46 -6.45
CA ASP A 145 -12.39 26.13 -7.07
C ASP A 145 -12.81 25.51 -8.41
N ALA A 146 -11.86 24.90 -9.13
CA ALA A 146 -12.09 24.21 -10.40
C ALA A 146 -12.32 22.69 -10.25
N LEU A 147 -12.45 22.20 -9.01
CA LEU A 147 -12.62 20.79 -8.73
C LEU A 147 -14.01 20.32 -9.15
N HIS A 148 -14.05 19.34 -10.05
CA HIS A 148 -15.30 18.74 -10.52
C HIS A 148 -15.39 17.23 -10.25
N ILE A 149 -14.32 16.62 -9.71
CA ILE A 149 -14.33 15.23 -9.23
C ILE A 149 -13.65 15.13 -7.87
N LEU A 150 -14.36 14.57 -6.89
CA LEU A 150 -13.82 14.14 -5.60
C LEU A 150 -13.88 12.62 -5.50
N VAL A 151 -12.77 11.98 -5.20
CA VAL A 151 -12.68 10.55 -4.88
C VAL A 151 -12.30 10.40 -3.42
N MET A 152 -13.01 9.55 -2.69
CA MET A 152 -12.68 9.14 -1.32
C MET A 152 -12.38 7.64 -1.34
N ASP A 153 -11.11 7.27 -1.26
CA ASP A 153 -10.68 5.86 -1.26
C ASP A 153 -10.35 5.38 0.15
N GLU A 154 -10.85 4.19 0.51
CA GLU A 154 -10.80 3.64 1.87
C GLU A 154 -11.38 4.63 2.91
N ALA A 155 -12.62 5.09 2.68
CA ALA A 155 -13.27 6.11 3.50
C ALA A 155 -13.49 5.67 4.96
N ASP A 156 -13.85 4.41 5.19
CA ASP A 156 -13.89 3.75 6.51
C ASP A 156 -12.58 3.98 7.29
N ARG A 157 -11.45 3.68 6.67
CA ARG A 157 -10.14 3.84 7.31
C ARG A 157 -9.78 5.29 7.60
N MET A 158 -10.24 6.25 6.78
CA MET A 158 -10.00 7.66 7.08
C MET A 158 -10.71 8.06 8.39
N LEU A 159 -11.90 7.51 8.65
CA LEU A 159 -12.62 7.74 9.90
C LEU A 159 -11.94 7.08 11.09
N ASP A 160 -11.49 5.83 10.94
CA ASP A 160 -10.75 5.11 11.99
C ASP A 160 -9.47 5.83 12.42
N MET A 161 -8.90 6.64 11.51
CA MET A 161 -7.71 7.45 11.76
C MET A 161 -8.03 8.84 12.33
N GLY A 162 -9.31 9.14 12.58
CA GLY A 162 -9.76 10.41 13.15
C GLY A 162 -9.77 11.58 12.16
N PHE A 163 -9.83 11.32 10.85
CA PHE A 163 -9.82 12.39 9.84
C PHE A 163 -11.20 13.00 9.54
N SER A 164 -12.25 12.69 10.32
CA SER A 164 -13.62 13.18 10.06
C SER A 164 -13.67 14.70 9.91
N ASP A 165 -13.16 15.44 10.90
CA ASP A 165 -13.19 16.91 10.89
C ASP A 165 -12.38 17.48 9.72
N ALA A 166 -11.22 16.89 9.45
CA ALA A 166 -10.37 17.32 8.34
C ALA A 166 -11.03 17.10 6.98
N ILE A 167 -11.76 16.00 6.81
CA ILE A 167 -12.56 15.71 5.61
C ILE A 167 -13.65 16.75 5.44
N ASP A 168 -14.45 16.99 6.49
CA ASP A 168 -15.55 17.96 6.45
C ASP A 168 -15.04 19.37 6.10
N GLU A 169 -13.90 19.79 6.66
CA GLU A 169 -13.26 21.07 6.30
C GLU A 169 -12.77 21.10 4.84
N VAL A 170 -12.06 20.06 4.37
CA VAL A 170 -11.60 19.99 2.97
C VAL A 170 -12.77 20.13 1.99
N ILE A 171 -13.90 19.48 2.29
CA ILE A 171 -15.10 19.54 1.44
C ILE A 171 -15.67 20.95 1.35
N ARG A 172 -15.56 21.77 2.40
CA ARG A 172 -16.02 23.17 2.38
C ARG A 172 -15.23 24.05 1.40
N PHE A 173 -13.97 23.72 1.12
CA PHE A 173 -13.17 24.39 0.09
C PHE A 173 -13.50 23.92 -1.33
N ALA A 174 -14.25 22.82 -1.50
CA ALA A 174 -14.59 22.27 -2.80
C ALA A 174 -15.97 22.77 -3.29
N PRO A 175 -16.17 22.97 -4.60
CA PRO A 175 -17.47 23.30 -5.17
C PRO A 175 -18.54 22.28 -4.80
N ALA A 176 -19.75 22.75 -4.48
CA ALA A 176 -20.88 21.90 -4.15
C ALA A 176 -21.33 21.04 -5.33
N THR A 177 -21.22 21.56 -6.56
CA THR A 177 -21.52 20.82 -7.79
C THR A 177 -20.26 20.15 -8.31
N ARG A 178 -20.10 18.89 -7.98
CA ARG A 178 -19.01 18.02 -8.43
C ARG A 178 -19.49 16.57 -8.42
N GLN A 179 -18.81 15.71 -9.15
CA GLN A 179 -19.01 14.27 -9.06
C GLN A 179 -18.22 13.72 -7.86
N THR A 180 -18.88 12.98 -6.96
CA THR A 180 -18.24 12.37 -5.79
C THR A 180 -18.29 10.84 -5.87
N LEU A 181 -17.12 10.22 -5.85
CA LEU A 181 -16.93 8.77 -5.90
C LEU A 181 -16.41 8.28 -4.54
N LEU A 182 -17.24 7.56 -3.78
CA LEU A 182 -16.90 7.08 -2.44
C LEU A 182 -16.68 5.57 -2.47
N PHE A 183 -15.49 5.13 -2.07
CA PHE A 183 -15.10 3.73 -1.98
C PHE A 183 -14.79 3.35 -0.54
N SER A 184 -15.43 2.28 -0.06
CA SER A 184 -15.25 1.78 1.31
C SER A 184 -15.25 0.25 1.31
N ALA A 185 -14.60 -0.39 2.30
CA ALA A 185 -14.72 -1.83 2.49
C ALA A 185 -15.93 -2.17 3.36
N THR A 186 -16.22 -1.32 4.35
CA THR A 186 -17.38 -1.43 5.24
C THR A 186 -18.33 -0.24 5.06
N TRP A 187 -19.56 -0.36 5.59
CA TRP A 187 -20.58 0.69 5.48
C TRP A 187 -21.27 1.01 6.82
N PRO A 188 -20.51 1.44 7.86
CA PRO A 188 -21.07 1.84 9.14
C PRO A 188 -21.87 3.16 9.03
N GLU A 189 -22.64 3.49 10.08
CA GLU A 189 -23.45 4.71 10.14
C GLU A 189 -22.64 5.99 9.87
N ALA A 190 -21.41 6.06 10.37
CA ALA A 190 -20.53 7.20 10.14
C ALA A 190 -20.18 7.40 8.65
N ILE A 191 -20.00 6.32 7.88
CA ILE A 191 -19.78 6.37 6.43
C ILE A 191 -21.06 6.75 5.70
N ALA A 192 -22.20 6.21 6.13
CA ALA A 192 -23.50 6.61 5.59
C ALA A 192 -23.76 8.11 5.80
N ALA A 193 -23.39 8.65 6.97
CA ALA A 193 -23.51 10.07 7.28
C ALA A 193 -22.62 10.93 6.37
N ILE A 194 -21.36 10.54 6.15
CA ILE A 194 -20.48 11.24 5.19
C ILE A 194 -21.08 11.18 3.78
N SER A 195 -21.46 9.99 3.30
CA SER A 195 -22.05 9.80 1.96
C SER A 195 -23.25 10.74 1.74
N GLY A 196 -24.14 10.84 2.73
CA GLY A 196 -25.30 11.73 2.67
C GLY A 196 -24.97 13.23 2.65
N ARG A 197 -23.81 13.64 3.18
CA ARG A 197 -23.35 15.05 3.15
C ARG A 197 -22.63 15.42 1.85
N VAL A 198 -21.93 14.47 1.22
CA VAL A 198 -20.96 14.76 0.16
C VAL A 198 -21.38 14.31 -1.23
N GLN A 199 -22.42 13.48 -1.33
CA GLN A 199 -22.89 12.91 -2.60
C GLN A 199 -24.32 13.34 -2.93
N GLN A 200 -24.63 13.37 -4.22
CA GLN A 200 -25.95 13.68 -4.76
C GLN A 200 -26.54 12.42 -5.42
N GLN A 201 -27.56 11.82 -4.79
CA GLN A 201 -28.24 10.60 -5.27
C GLN A 201 -27.26 9.50 -5.77
N PRO A 202 -26.29 9.07 -4.93
CA PRO A 202 -25.25 8.16 -5.38
C PRO A 202 -25.80 6.78 -5.75
N ILE A 203 -25.35 6.25 -6.89
CA ILE A 203 -25.66 4.88 -7.29
C ILE A 203 -24.92 3.92 -6.37
N ARG A 204 -25.68 3.02 -5.73
CA ARG A 204 -25.17 2.00 -4.81
C ARG A 204 -24.64 0.82 -5.61
N ILE A 205 -23.37 0.49 -5.39
CA ILE A 205 -22.71 -0.65 -6.00
C ILE A 205 -22.10 -1.48 -4.89
N GLU A 206 -22.67 -2.65 -4.66
CA GLU A 206 -22.17 -3.62 -3.69
C GLU A 206 -21.65 -4.81 -4.45
N ILE A 207 -20.34 -4.97 -4.38
CA ILE A 207 -19.71 -6.17 -4.90
C ILE A 207 -19.57 -7.10 -3.72
N ASP A 208 -20.67 -7.81 -3.45
CA ASP A 208 -20.66 -9.00 -2.63
C ASP A 208 -19.89 -10.07 -3.39
N THR A 209 -18.57 -10.05 -3.29
CA THR A 209 -17.84 -11.30 -3.46
C THR A 209 -18.21 -12.18 -2.27
N VAL A 210 -19.30 -12.93 -2.42
CA VAL A 210 -19.51 -14.25 -1.80
C VAL A 210 -18.59 -15.28 -2.48
N ASP A 211 -17.55 -14.84 -3.17
CA ASP A 211 -16.36 -15.66 -3.29
C ASP A 211 -15.93 -15.95 -1.85
N ALA A 212 -16.10 -17.22 -1.46
CA ALA A 212 -15.55 -17.79 -0.25
C ALA A 212 -14.22 -17.10 0.01
N LEU A 213 -14.04 -16.53 1.21
CA LEU A 213 -12.75 -16.00 1.68
C LEU A 213 -11.66 -16.84 0.99
N PRO A 214 -10.83 -16.26 0.12
CA PRO A 214 -9.87 -17.06 -0.65
C PRO A 214 -9.16 -17.92 0.37
N ALA A 215 -9.21 -19.25 0.27
CA ALA A 215 -9.07 -20.15 1.42
C ALA A 215 -7.83 -19.77 2.27
N ILE A 216 -8.04 -18.92 3.27
CA ILE A 216 -7.03 -18.54 4.25
C ILE A 216 -7.16 -19.66 5.25
N GLU A 217 -6.19 -20.55 5.23
CA GLU A 217 -6.07 -21.52 6.30
C GLU A 217 -5.75 -20.73 7.57
N GLN A 218 -6.65 -20.77 8.54
CA GLN A 218 -6.45 -20.15 9.84
C GLN A 218 -6.08 -21.23 10.85
N GLN A 219 -4.98 -21.02 11.55
CA GLN A 219 -4.50 -21.91 12.60
C GLN A 219 -4.33 -21.12 13.89
N PHE A 220 -4.83 -21.67 15.00
CA PHE A 220 -4.74 -21.05 16.32
C PHE A 220 -3.89 -21.92 17.23
N PHE A 221 -2.98 -21.31 17.97
CA PHE A 221 -2.16 -21.99 18.97
C PHE A 221 -2.36 -21.34 20.33
N GLU A 222 -2.74 -22.15 21.31
CA GLU A 222 -2.73 -21.74 22.71
C GLU A 222 -1.30 -21.81 23.24
N THR A 223 -0.80 -20.71 23.79
CA THR A 223 0.58 -20.61 24.28
C THR A 223 0.69 -19.53 25.34
N SER A 224 1.54 -19.73 26.35
CA SER A 224 1.82 -18.67 27.32
C SER A 224 2.53 -17.48 26.65
N ALA A 225 2.39 -16.28 27.21
CA ALA A 225 3.06 -15.07 26.71
C ALA A 225 4.58 -15.23 26.61
N HIS A 226 5.19 -16.00 27.53
CA HIS A 226 6.63 -16.27 27.55
C HIS A 226 7.09 -17.23 26.44
N GLU A 227 6.22 -18.14 25.99
CA GLU A 227 6.57 -19.16 24.98
C GLU A 227 6.29 -18.71 23.55
N LYS A 228 5.48 -17.66 23.36
CA LYS A 228 5.11 -17.13 22.02
C LYS A 228 6.31 -16.90 21.11
N ILE A 229 7.42 -16.36 21.62
CA ILE A 229 8.61 -16.10 20.79
C ILE A 229 9.30 -17.40 20.33
N SER A 230 9.36 -18.41 21.20
CA SER A 230 9.91 -19.72 20.85
C SER A 230 9.01 -20.44 19.84
N LEU A 231 7.69 -20.32 20.01
CA LEU A 231 6.71 -20.85 19.05
C LEU A 231 6.85 -20.16 17.70
N LEU A 232 6.94 -18.82 17.67
CA LEU A 232 7.15 -18.05 16.44
C LEU A 232 8.40 -18.51 15.67
N GLN A 233 9.53 -18.63 16.37
CA GLN A 233 10.79 -19.08 15.77
C GLN A 233 10.69 -20.50 15.20
N THR A 234 9.97 -21.39 15.89
CA THR A 234 9.75 -22.77 15.45
C THR A 234 8.89 -22.81 14.17
N LEU A 235 7.75 -22.11 14.17
CA LEU A 235 6.84 -22.09 13.03
C LEU A 235 7.47 -21.42 11.80
N LEU A 236 8.19 -20.31 11.99
CA LEU A 236 8.94 -19.69 10.90
C LEU A 236 9.97 -20.67 10.31
N SER A 237 10.70 -21.39 11.18
CA SER A 237 11.68 -22.38 10.73
C SER A 237 11.06 -23.53 9.94
N GLN A 238 9.85 -23.96 10.28
CA GLN A 238 9.11 -25.04 9.62
C GLN A 238 8.52 -24.61 8.28
N HIS A 239 7.88 -23.44 8.23
CA HIS A 239 7.18 -22.98 7.03
C HIS A 239 8.13 -22.35 5.99
N GLN A 240 9.26 -21.77 6.40
CA GLN A 240 10.20 -21.07 5.51
C GLN A 240 9.53 -20.12 4.48
N PRO A 241 8.56 -19.27 4.87
CA PRO A 241 7.83 -18.44 3.91
C PRO A 241 8.75 -17.46 3.19
N ALA A 242 8.54 -17.22 1.89
CA ALA A 242 9.31 -16.25 1.12
C ALA A 242 9.25 -14.85 1.76
N SER A 243 8.08 -14.47 2.28
CA SER A 243 7.89 -13.27 3.10
C SER A 243 6.74 -13.45 4.09
N CYS A 244 6.87 -12.84 5.26
CA CYS A 244 5.89 -12.92 6.34
C CYS A 244 5.72 -11.58 7.06
N VAL A 245 4.49 -11.28 7.50
CA VAL A 245 4.22 -10.19 8.44
C VAL A 245 3.79 -10.77 9.79
N VAL A 246 4.40 -10.27 10.86
CA VAL A 246 4.08 -10.59 12.25
C VAL A 246 3.42 -9.37 12.89
N PHE A 247 2.16 -9.49 13.30
CA PHE A 247 1.42 -8.41 13.92
C PHE A 247 1.52 -8.44 15.44
N CYS A 248 1.90 -7.31 16.02
CA CYS A 248 1.86 -7.03 17.45
C CYS A 248 0.91 -5.86 17.73
N ASN A 249 0.37 -5.79 18.94
CA ASN A 249 -0.57 -4.75 19.34
C ASN A 249 0.14 -3.43 19.70
N THR A 250 1.35 -3.49 20.27
CA THR A 250 2.09 -2.29 20.68
C THR A 250 3.43 -2.15 19.95
N LYS A 251 3.91 -0.90 19.88
CA LYS A 251 5.23 -0.57 19.32
C LYS A 251 6.39 -1.21 20.11
N LYS A 252 6.24 -1.36 21.43
CA LYS A 252 7.26 -1.96 22.29
C LYS A 252 7.40 -3.46 21.99
N ASP A 253 6.27 -4.16 21.87
CA ASP A 253 6.25 -5.59 21.55
C ASP A 253 6.76 -5.83 20.13
N CYS A 254 6.40 -4.96 19.18
CA CYS A 254 6.94 -4.98 17.82
C CYS A 254 8.48 -4.95 17.80
N GLN A 255 9.08 -4.01 18.54
CA GLN A 255 10.55 -3.92 18.63
C GLN A 255 11.15 -5.14 19.35
N ALA A 256 10.58 -5.56 20.48
CA ALA A 256 11.07 -6.69 21.26
C ALA A 256 11.05 -8.01 20.47
N VAL A 257 9.97 -8.27 19.72
CA VAL A 257 9.84 -9.45 18.85
C VAL A 257 10.85 -9.37 17.71
N CYS A 258 11.03 -8.20 17.08
CA CYS A 258 12.02 -8.00 16.03
C CYS A 258 13.45 -8.29 16.53
N ASP A 259 13.82 -7.77 17.70
CA ASP A 259 15.14 -7.98 18.29
C ASP A 259 15.37 -9.45 18.64
N ALA A 260 14.37 -10.12 19.21
CA ALA A 260 14.46 -11.54 19.55
C ALA A 260 14.56 -12.45 18.31
N LEU A 261 13.92 -12.09 17.19
CA LEU A 261 14.09 -12.79 15.92
C LEU A 261 15.50 -12.58 15.36
N ASN A 262 15.98 -11.34 15.32
CA ASN A 262 17.32 -11.02 14.82
C ASN A 262 18.44 -11.67 15.67
N ALA A 263 18.25 -11.81 16.98
CA ALA A 263 19.21 -12.45 17.89
C ALA A 263 19.51 -13.91 17.53
N VAL A 264 18.58 -14.60 16.86
CA VAL A 264 18.76 -15.98 16.37
C VAL A 264 19.01 -16.04 14.85
N GLY A 265 19.39 -14.91 14.24
CA GLY A 265 19.78 -14.81 12.83
C GLY A 265 18.62 -14.75 11.83
N GLN A 266 17.38 -14.58 12.28
CA GLN A 266 16.25 -14.33 11.39
C GLN A 266 16.39 -12.95 10.75
N SER A 267 15.97 -12.78 9.49
CA SER A 267 15.98 -11.47 8.84
C SER A 267 14.68 -10.71 9.09
N ALA A 268 14.63 -9.95 10.20
CA ALA A 268 13.44 -9.23 10.65
C ALA A 268 13.63 -7.71 10.70
N LEU A 269 12.57 -6.96 10.36
CA LEU A 269 12.48 -5.51 10.54
C LEU A 269 11.20 -5.14 11.29
N ALA A 270 11.29 -4.12 12.15
CA ALA A 270 10.14 -3.54 12.84
C ALA A 270 9.53 -2.38 12.03
N LEU A 271 8.21 -2.25 12.09
CA LEU A 271 7.44 -1.16 11.50
C LEU A 271 6.36 -0.68 12.48
N HIS A 272 6.60 0.48 13.11
CA HIS A 272 5.71 1.05 14.12
C HIS A 272 5.75 2.59 14.08
N GLY A 273 4.87 3.24 14.87
CA GLY A 273 4.67 4.69 14.85
C GLY A 273 5.86 5.57 15.26
N ASP A 274 6.85 5.03 16.00
CA ASP A 274 8.04 5.80 16.40
C ASP A 274 9.11 5.94 15.31
N LEU A 275 8.96 5.25 14.17
CA LEU A 275 9.91 5.37 13.07
C LEU A 275 9.74 6.71 12.36
N GLU A 276 10.86 7.38 12.11
CA GLU A 276 10.85 8.49 11.17
C GLU A 276 10.44 8.03 9.78
N GLN A 277 9.84 8.94 9.01
CA GLN A 277 9.28 8.60 7.71
C GLN A 277 10.31 8.02 6.74
N ARG A 278 11.55 8.50 6.80
CA ARG A 278 12.65 7.99 5.99
C ARG A 278 12.96 6.53 6.33
N ASP A 279 12.93 6.18 7.60
CA ASP A 279 13.28 4.85 8.08
C ASP A 279 12.10 3.89 7.82
N ARG A 280 10.86 4.37 7.95
CA ARG A 280 9.64 3.68 7.50
C ARG A 280 9.73 3.32 6.01
N ASP A 281 10.08 4.27 5.14
CA ASP A 281 10.25 4.03 3.70
C ASP A 281 11.33 2.99 3.41
N GLN A 282 12.47 3.07 4.11
CA GLN A 282 13.55 2.11 3.95
C GLN A 282 13.13 0.71 4.39
N THR A 283 12.45 0.57 5.52
CA THR A 283 11.93 -0.73 6.00
C THR A 283 11.01 -1.36 4.97
N LEU A 284 10.06 -0.60 4.42
CA LEU A 284 9.12 -1.10 3.42
C LEU A 284 9.80 -1.50 2.12
N VAL A 285 10.76 -0.70 1.65
CA VAL A 285 11.52 -1.03 0.44
C VAL A 285 12.38 -2.27 0.67
N ARG A 286 13.04 -2.41 1.82
CA ARG A 286 13.84 -3.59 2.16
C ARG A 286 12.98 -4.86 2.20
N PHE A 287 11.81 -4.78 2.82
CA PHE A 287 10.87 -5.90 2.86
C PHE A 287 10.36 -6.26 1.46
N ALA A 288 9.90 -5.27 0.68
CA ALA A 288 9.42 -5.48 -0.68
C ALA A 288 10.50 -6.03 -1.65
N ASN A 289 11.78 -5.78 -1.34
CA ASN A 289 12.92 -6.27 -2.10
C ASN A 289 13.40 -7.66 -1.65
N GLY A 290 12.82 -8.26 -0.61
CA GLY A 290 13.30 -9.53 -0.04
C GLY A 290 14.59 -9.41 0.77
N SER A 291 15.01 -8.17 1.10
CA SER A 291 16.17 -7.88 1.95
C SER A 291 15.87 -8.00 3.44
N ALA A 292 14.59 -8.16 3.77
CA ALA A 292 14.10 -8.70 5.02
C ALA A 292 12.94 -9.63 4.69
N ARG A 293 12.89 -10.81 5.30
CA ARG A 293 11.81 -11.79 5.06
C ARG A 293 10.68 -11.68 6.07
N ILE A 294 10.95 -11.07 7.23
CA ILE A 294 9.97 -10.90 8.30
C ILE A 294 9.78 -9.41 8.56
N LEU A 295 8.55 -8.95 8.51
CA LEU A 295 8.16 -7.60 8.93
C LEU A 295 7.30 -7.71 10.19
N VAL A 296 7.84 -7.27 11.31
CA VAL A 296 7.08 -7.14 12.56
C VAL A 296 6.42 -5.77 12.55
N ALA A 297 5.11 -5.70 12.73
CA ALA A 297 4.39 -4.44 12.58
C ALA A 297 3.21 -4.29 13.56
N THR A 298 2.87 -3.03 13.85
CA THR A 298 1.58 -2.69 14.49
C THR A 298 0.50 -2.46 13.44
N ASP A 299 -0.77 -2.57 13.82
CA ASP A 299 -1.90 -2.33 12.91
C ASP A 299 -1.81 -0.99 12.21
N VAL A 300 -1.58 0.08 12.99
CA VAL A 300 -1.51 1.45 12.47
C VAL A 300 -0.41 1.59 11.43
N ALA A 301 0.76 1.01 11.70
CA ALA A 301 1.90 1.12 10.79
C ALA A 301 1.76 0.21 9.56
N ALA A 302 1.03 -0.91 9.69
CA ALA A 302 0.80 -1.85 8.60
C ALA A 302 -0.44 -1.54 7.73
N ARG A 303 -1.26 -0.56 8.13
CA ARG A 303 -2.34 -0.03 7.29
C ARG A 303 -1.75 0.62 6.03
N GLY A 304 -2.45 0.46 4.90
CA GLY A 304 -1.99 0.98 3.60
C GLY A 304 -0.78 0.25 2.99
N LEU A 305 -0.27 -0.82 3.63
CA LEU A 305 0.75 -1.65 3.00
C LEU A 305 0.13 -2.47 1.86
N ASP A 306 0.36 -2.04 0.62
CA ASP A 306 0.27 -2.92 -0.55
C ASP A 306 1.62 -3.60 -0.76
N ILE A 307 1.81 -4.58 0.12
CA ILE A 307 2.74 -5.68 -0.09
C ILE A 307 1.96 -6.71 -0.92
N LYS A 308 2.62 -7.25 -1.95
CA LYS A 308 2.11 -8.40 -2.73
C LYS A 308 1.63 -9.50 -1.77
N SER A 309 0.66 -10.31 -2.19
CA SER A 309 0.09 -11.40 -1.38
C SER A 309 1.17 -12.12 -0.58
N LEU A 310 1.11 -12.00 0.75
CA LEU A 310 2.06 -12.65 1.65
C LEU A 310 1.79 -14.15 1.69
N GLU A 311 2.82 -14.95 1.92
CA GLU A 311 2.66 -16.40 2.09
C GLU A 311 2.16 -16.75 3.49
N LEU A 312 2.68 -16.03 4.50
CA LEU A 312 2.32 -16.23 5.90
C LEU A 312 2.02 -14.89 6.59
N VAL A 313 0.90 -14.84 7.31
CA VAL A 313 0.61 -13.80 8.31
C VAL A 313 0.60 -14.45 9.68
N VAL A 314 1.29 -13.84 10.64
CA VAL A 314 1.25 -14.27 12.05
C VAL A 314 0.67 -13.18 12.92
N ASN A 315 -0.41 -13.47 13.64
CA ASN A 315 -0.89 -12.65 14.74
C ASN A 315 -0.16 -13.10 16.01
N TYR A 316 0.92 -12.40 16.38
CA TYR A 316 1.66 -12.69 17.61
C TYR A 316 0.80 -12.44 18.86
N GLU A 317 -0.10 -11.47 18.75
CA GLU A 317 -1.16 -11.17 19.70
C GLU A 317 -2.48 -11.04 18.98
N LEU A 318 -3.57 -11.49 19.59
CA LEU A 318 -4.90 -11.30 19.02
C LEU A 318 -5.24 -9.80 18.99
N ALA A 319 -5.81 -9.36 17.88
CA ALA A 319 -6.29 -8.00 17.73
C ALA A 319 -7.35 -7.69 18.79
N TRP A 320 -7.41 -6.42 19.22
CA TRP A 320 -8.43 -5.95 20.16
C TRP A 320 -9.84 -6.05 19.57
N ASP A 321 -9.94 -5.78 18.27
CA ASP A 321 -11.17 -5.79 17.50
C ASP A 321 -11.13 -6.93 16.46
N PRO A 322 -12.16 -7.79 16.39
CA PRO A 322 -12.31 -8.79 15.35
C PRO A 322 -12.20 -8.26 13.90
N GLU A 323 -12.67 -7.06 13.62
CA GLU A 323 -12.56 -6.47 12.27
C GLU A 323 -11.10 -6.22 11.89
N VAL A 324 -10.28 -5.81 12.86
CA VAL A 324 -8.84 -5.65 12.68
C VAL A 324 -8.18 -6.99 12.38
N HIS A 325 -8.60 -8.08 13.02
CA HIS A 325 -8.10 -9.43 12.70
C HIS A 325 -8.34 -9.79 11.22
N VAL A 326 -9.55 -9.54 10.71
CA VAL A 326 -9.88 -9.76 9.29
C VAL A 326 -8.95 -8.94 8.38
N HIS A 327 -8.63 -7.70 8.75
CA HIS A 327 -7.70 -6.87 8.00
C HIS A 327 -6.24 -7.35 8.04
N ARG A 328 -5.81 -7.96 9.16
CA ARG A 328 -4.46 -8.56 9.29
C ARG A 328 -4.33 -9.78 8.39
N ILE A 329 -5.27 -10.73 8.49
CA ILE A 329 -5.19 -11.96 7.70
C ILE A 329 -5.45 -11.71 6.21
N GLY A 330 -6.22 -10.67 5.84
CA GLY A 330 -6.39 -10.22 4.45
C GLY A 330 -5.12 -9.66 3.78
N ARG A 331 -3.96 -9.71 4.44
CA ARG A 331 -2.64 -9.43 3.84
C ARG A 331 -2.07 -10.65 3.11
N THR A 332 -2.59 -11.85 3.38
CA THR A 332 -2.35 -13.05 2.58
C THR A 332 -3.53 -13.33 1.64
N ALA A 333 -3.43 -14.36 0.81
CA ALA A 333 -4.48 -14.84 -0.10
C ALA A 333 -5.09 -13.78 -1.05
N ARG A 334 -4.26 -12.91 -1.66
CA ARG A 334 -4.72 -11.96 -2.69
C ARG A 334 -4.60 -12.56 -4.09
N ALA A 335 -5.49 -12.15 -5.01
CA ALA A 335 -5.46 -12.53 -6.43
C ALA A 335 -5.53 -14.06 -6.70
N GLY A 336 -6.32 -14.80 -5.91
CA GLY A 336 -6.61 -16.22 -6.15
C GLY A 336 -5.59 -17.23 -5.61
N SER A 337 -4.57 -16.78 -4.87
CA SER A 337 -3.63 -17.67 -4.16
C SER A 337 -4.18 -18.10 -2.79
N SER A 338 -3.87 -19.31 -2.33
CA SER A 338 -4.10 -19.71 -0.93
C SER A 338 -3.14 -18.98 0.01
N GLY A 339 -3.56 -18.76 1.26
CA GLY A 339 -2.77 -18.06 2.27
C GLY A 339 -2.83 -18.75 3.63
N LEU A 340 -1.77 -18.64 4.42
CA LEU A 340 -1.73 -19.16 5.79
C LEU A 340 -1.75 -18.00 6.79
N ALA A 341 -2.66 -18.07 7.77
CA ALA A 341 -2.73 -17.15 8.88
C ALA A 341 -2.64 -17.91 10.20
N ILE A 342 -1.58 -17.65 10.96
CA ILE A 342 -1.34 -18.26 12.27
C ILE A 342 -1.63 -17.24 13.36
N SER A 343 -2.39 -17.61 14.39
CA SER A 343 -2.69 -16.73 15.51
C SER A 343 -2.33 -17.37 16.84
N PHE A 344 -1.62 -16.63 17.69
CA PHE A 344 -1.32 -17.07 19.04
C PHE A 344 -2.35 -16.51 20.01
N CYS A 345 -2.79 -17.34 20.94
CA CYS A 345 -3.69 -16.94 22.02
C CYS A 345 -3.03 -17.28 23.35
N ALA A 346 -2.73 -16.25 24.14
CA ALA A 346 -2.44 -16.43 25.56
C ALA A 346 -3.75 -16.62 26.34
N PRO A 347 -3.71 -17.21 27.55
CA PRO A 347 -4.89 -17.38 28.40
C PRO A 347 -5.66 -16.07 28.62
N GLU A 348 -4.96 -14.95 28.73
CA GLU A 348 -5.55 -13.61 28.92
C GLU A 348 -6.27 -13.08 27.66
N GLU A 349 -6.02 -13.68 26.49
CA GLU A 349 -6.63 -13.32 25.21
C GLU A 349 -7.82 -14.22 24.85
N ALA A 350 -8.15 -15.23 25.66
CA ALA A 350 -9.20 -16.21 25.38
C ALA A 350 -10.57 -15.57 25.12
N GLN A 351 -10.92 -14.50 25.86
CA GLN A 351 -12.16 -13.76 25.61
C GLN A 351 -12.18 -13.14 24.21
N ARG A 352 -11.04 -12.63 23.71
CA ARG A 352 -10.96 -12.07 22.35
C ARG A 352 -11.13 -13.14 21.29
N ALA A 353 -10.57 -14.33 21.52
CA ALA A 353 -10.75 -15.47 20.62
C ALA A 353 -12.23 -15.88 20.52
N ASN A 354 -12.98 -15.87 21.63
CA ASN A 354 -14.42 -16.16 21.63
C ASN A 354 -15.21 -15.12 20.83
N ILE A 355 -14.99 -13.83 21.08
CA ILE A 355 -15.64 -12.74 20.34
C ILE A 355 -15.33 -12.85 18.83
N LEU A 356 -14.08 -13.17 18.48
CA LEU A 356 -13.67 -13.40 17.09
C LEU A 356 -14.41 -14.58 16.46
N SER A 357 -14.53 -15.70 17.17
CA SER A 357 -15.25 -16.90 16.72
C SER A 357 -16.73 -16.62 16.47
N GLU A 358 -17.36 -15.85 17.36
CA GLU A 358 -18.75 -15.42 17.24
C GLU A 358 -18.97 -14.50 16.04
N MET A 359 -18.13 -13.47 15.88
CA MET A 359 -18.24 -12.52 14.76
C MET A 359 -18.03 -13.21 13.41
N LEU A 360 -17.03 -14.09 13.32
CA LEU A 360 -16.75 -14.83 12.10
C LEU A 360 -17.76 -15.95 11.83
N GLN A 361 -18.58 -16.32 12.82
CA GLN A 361 -19.45 -17.50 12.78
C GLN A 361 -18.69 -18.78 12.38
N LEU A 362 -17.44 -18.91 12.85
CA LEU A 362 -16.53 -20.01 12.52
C LEU A 362 -15.95 -20.62 13.79
N LYS A 363 -15.82 -21.96 13.79
CA LYS A 363 -15.06 -22.67 14.81
C LYS A 363 -13.57 -22.47 14.57
N LEU A 364 -12.86 -21.92 15.55
CA LEU A 364 -11.41 -21.73 15.46
C LEU A 364 -10.69 -23.09 15.42
N ASN A 365 -9.74 -23.22 14.50
CA ASN A 365 -8.93 -24.42 14.34
C ASN A 365 -7.73 -24.39 15.30
N TRP A 366 -7.93 -24.92 16.50
CA TRP A 366 -6.89 -25.02 17.53
C TRP A 366 -5.94 -26.18 17.25
N LEU A 367 -4.65 -25.90 17.19
CA LEU A 367 -3.57 -26.86 16.98
C LEU A 367 -2.63 -26.89 18.19
N ASN A 368 -2.01 -28.03 18.42
CA ASN A 368 -0.97 -28.17 19.44
C ASN A 368 0.33 -27.54 18.94
N ALA A 369 1.03 -26.83 19.83
CA ALA A 369 2.35 -26.29 19.53
C ALA A 369 3.29 -27.40 19.06
N PRO A 370 3.99 -27.23 17.92
CA PRO A 370 4.94 -28.22 17.45
C PRO A 370 6.10 -28.37 18.44
N ALA A 371 6.70 -29.56 18.46
CA ALA A 371 7.91 -29.78 19.25
C ALA A 371 9.02 -28.82 18.81
N ARG A 372 9.79 -28.32 19.78
CA ARG A 372 10.89 -27.39 19.51
C ARG A 372 11.93 -28.05 18.61
N GLN A 373 12.23 -27.41 17.49
CA GLN A 373 13.23 -27.86 16.52
C GLN A 373 14.41 -26.89 16.46
N PRO A 374 15.59 -27.34 15.97
CA PRO A 374 16.70 -26.44 15.68
C PRO A 374 16.24 -25.32 14.74
N SER A 375 16.51 -24.06 15.11
CA SER A 375 16.04 -22.92 14.33
C SER A 375 16.79 -22.83 13.01
N LEU A 376 16.07 -22.95 11.89
CA LEU A 376 16.59 -22.62 10.56
C LEU A 376 16.22 -21.16 10.26
N PRO A 377 17.19 -20.22 10.25
CA PRO A 377 16.89 -18.82 10.05
C PRO A 377 16.36 -18.54 8.64
N LEU A 378 15.33 -17.69 8.54
CA LEU A 378 14.90 -17.07 7.29
C LEU A 378 15.93 -16.00 6.93
N ALA A 379 17.04 -16.43 6.35
CA ALA A 379 18.04 -15.54 5.80
C ALA A 379 17.45 -14.78 4.59
N ALA A 380 17.78 -13.50 4.46
CA ALA A 380 17.41 -12.71 3.29
C ALA A 380 18.19 -13.17 2.05
N GLU A 381 17.48 -13.47 0.96
CA GLU A 381 18.10 -13.83 -0.32
C GLU A 381 18.67 -12.61 -1.05
N MET A 382 18.06 -11.45 -0.80
CA MET A 382 18.42 -10.17 -1.40
C MET A 382 19.05 -9.24 -0.37
N ALA A 383 19.73 -8.22 -0.86
CA ALA A 383 20.16 -7.06 -0.10
C ALA A 383 19.76 -5.79 -0.86
N THR A 384 19.50 -4.71 -0.12
CA THR A 384 19.09 -3.44 -0.73
C THR A 384 20.25 -2.45 -0.72
N LEU A 385 20.63 -1.98 -1.90
CA LEU A 385 21.50 -0.80 -2.04
C LEU A 385 20.65 0.45 -2.08
N CYS A 386 21.05 1.47 -1.32
CA CYS A 386 20.52 2.83 -1.37
C CYS A 386 21.55 3.72 -2.07
N ILE A 387 21.17 4.26 -3.22
CA ILE A 387 21.98 5.15 -4.06
C ILE A 387 21.42 6.55 -3.90
N ASP A 388 22.28 7.52 -3.59
CA ASP A 388 21.91 8.93 -3.54
C ASP A 388 21.73 9.48 -4.95
N GLY A 389 20.65 10.23 -5.13
CA GLY A 389 20.13 10.60 -6.44
C GLY A 389 18.87 9.79 -6.76
N GLY A 390 17.97 10.37 -7.53
CA GLY A 390 16.66 9.80 -7.81
C GLY A 390 15.98 10.57 -8.94
N LYS A 391 14.67 10.73 -8.88
CA LYS A 391 13.92 11.49 -9.90
C LYS A 391 14.46 12.92 -10.06
N LYS A 392 14.85 13.60 -8.97
CA LYS A 392 15.46 14.94 -9.02
C LYS A 392 16.80 14.96 -9.73
N ALA A 393 17.56 13.86 -9.66
CA ALA A 393 18.81 13.68 -10.41
C ALA A 393 18.58 13.16 -11.85
N LYS A 394 17.31 13.05 -12.30
CA LYS A 394 16.90 12.47 -13.58
C LYS A 394 17.42 11.03 -13.78
N MET A 395 17.52 10.25 -12.70
CA MET A 395 17.84 8.83 -12.76
C MET A 395 16.60 8.02 -13.17
N ARG A 396 16.81 7.02 -14.03
CA ARG A 396 15.80 6.05 -14.45
C ARG A 396 16.25 4.63 -14.06
N PRO A 397 15.33 3.67 -13.92
CA PRO A 397 15.69 2.27 -13.63
C PRO A 397 16.73 1.70 -14.61
N GLY A 398 16.60 2.01 -15.91
CA GLY A 398 17.55 1.57 -16.94
C GLY A 398 18.98 2.11 -16.75
N ASP A 399 19.14 3.32 -16.20
CA ASP A 399 20.47 3.88 -15.93
C ASP A 399 21.21 3.07 -14.85
N ILE A 400 20.44 2.60 -13.84
CA ILE A 400 20.96 1.83 -12.70
C ILE A 400 21.24 0.39 -13.12
N LEU A 401 20.33 -0.19 -13.90
CA LEU A 401 20.51 -1.53 -14.47
C LEU A 401 21.75 -1.57 -15.35
N GLY A 402 21.92 -0.60 -16.26
CA GLY A 402 23.08 -0.52 -17.14
C GLY A 402 24.41 -0.36 -16.39
N ALA A 403 24.43 0.42 -15.30
CA ALA A 403 25.63 0.52 -14.46
C ALA A 403 25.99 -0.80 -13.77
N LEU A 404 24.97 -1.56 -13.31
CA LEU A 404 25.18 -2.83 -12.62
C LEU A 404 25.53 -4.00 -13.56
N THR A 405 24.90 -4.08 -14.73
CA THR A 405 25.14 -5.19 -15.67
C THR A 405 26.23 -4.90 -16.70
N GLY A 406 26.33 -3.65 -17.16
CA GLY A 406 27.35 -3.21 -18.13
C GLY A 406 28.70 -2.97 -17.45
N ASP A 407 28.82 -1.87 -16.71
CA ASP A 407 30.10 -1.41 -16.17
C ASP A 407 30.68 -2.35 -15.11
N ILE A 408 29.82 -2.96 -14.29
CA ILE A 408 30.18 -3.84 -13.15
C ILE A 408 30.19 -5.32 -13.55
N GLY A 409 29.48 -5.68 -14.62
CA GLY A 409 29.40 -7.06 -15.13
C GLY A 409 28.63 -8.02 -14.22
N LEU A 410 27.57 -7.56 -13.53
CA LEU A 410 26.65 -8.47 -12.84
C LEU A 410 25.65 -9.09 -13.82
N ASP A 411 25.18 -10.29 -13.49
CA ASP A 411 24.07 -10.89 -14.22
C ASP A 411 22.78 -10.10 -13.93
N GLY A 412 21.98 -9.86 -14.97
CA GLY A 412 20.65 -9.26 -14.81
C GLY A 412 19.75 -10.08 -13.90
N ALA A 413 19.95 -11.41 -13.83
CA ALA A 413 19.24 -12.29 -12.91
C ALA A 413 19.56 -12.03 -11.43
N ASP A 414 20.68 -11.38 -11.12
CA ASP A 414 21.07 -11.04 -9.74
C ASP A 414 20.48 -9.70 -9.27
N ILE A 415 19.82 -8.97 -10.18
CA ILE A 415 19.26 -7.64 -9.93
C ILE A 415 17.74 -7.78 -9.83
N GLY A 416 17.22 -7.44 -8.66
CA GLY A 416 15.79 -7.41 -8.43
C GLY A 416 15.18 -6.04 -8.73
N LYS A 417 14.14 -5.68 -7.96
CA LYS A 417 13.37 -4.46 -8.17
C LYS A 417 14.24 -3.21 -7.98
N ILE A 418 14.05 -2.24 -8.88
CA ILE A 418 14.67 -0.90 -8.81
C ILE A 418 13.56 0.13 -8.52
N ASN A 419 13.60 0.71 -7.32
CA ASN A 419 12.65 1.70 -6.84
C ASN A 419 13.30 3.09 -6.90
N VAL A 420 12.82 3.96 -7.80
CA VAL A 420 13.32 5.33 -7.93
C VAL A 420 12.43 6.29 -7.16
N HIS A 421 12.95 6.79 -6.04
CA HIS A 421 12.32 7.84 -5.22
C HIS A 421 12.82 9.23 -5.63
N PRO A 422 12.28 10.33 -5.07
CA PRO A 422 12.71 11.69 -5.45
C PRO A 422 14.19 11.95 -5.23
N MET A 423 14.74 11.51 -4.08
CA MET A 423 16.12 11.78 -3.66
C MET A 423 17.04 10.55 -3.65
N HIS A 424 16.49 9.35 -3.64
CA HIS A 424 17.24 8.11 -3.57
C HIS A 424 16.72 7.10 -4.60
N VAL A 425 17.58 6.18 -5.00
CA VAL A 425 17.20 4.94 -5.67
C VAL A 425 17.51 3.78 -4.75
N TYR A 426 16.58 2.84 -4.64
CA TYR A 426 16.83 1.57 -4.00
C TYR A 426 16.86 0.46 -5.04
N VAL A 427 17.85 -0.40 -4.97
CA VAL A 427 17.96 -1.57 -5.86
C VAL A 427 18.18 -2.82 -5.02
N ALA A 428 17.37 -3.84 -5.29
CA ALA A 428 17.56 -5.17 -4.75
C ALA A 428 18.66 -5.88 -5.55
N VAL A 429 19.61 -6.50 -4.86
CA VAL A 429 20.67 -7.34 -5.45
C VAL A 429 20.81 -8.63 -4.65
N ARG A 430 21.13 -9.76 -5.27
CA ARG A 430 21.36 -11.00 -4.51
C ARG A 430 22.45 -10.83 -3.46
N GLN A 431 22.27 -11.44 -2.29
CA GLN A 431 23.21 -11.33 -1.18
C GLN A 431 24.65 -11.67 -1.59
N ALA A 432 24.84 -12.72 -2.40
CA ALA A 432 26.15 -13.19 -2.86
C ALA A 432 26.95 -12.12 -3.62
N VAL A 433 26.29 -11.23 -4.35
CA VAL A 433 26.94 -10.19 -5.16
C VAL A 433 26.82 -8.80 -4.55
N ALA A 434 26.04 -8.62 -3.48
CA ALA A 434 25.74 -7.32 -2.88
C ALA A 434 26.98 -6.52 -2.47
N GLN A 435 27.96 -7.19 -1.87
CA GLN A 435 29.20 -6.54 -1.44
C GLN A 435 30.07 -6.09 -2.62
N LYS A 436 30.10 -6.87 -3.71
CA LYS A 436 30.78 -6.51 -4.97
C LYS A 436 30.08 -5.31 -5.61
N ALA A 437 28.75 -5.38 -5.74
CA ALA A 437 27.92 -4.31 -6.31
C ALA A 437 28.10 -2.98 -5.56
N TRP A 438 28.05 -3.02 -4.22
CA TRP A 438 28.24 -1.84 -3.38
C TRP A 438 29.61 -1.19 -3.59
N LYS A 439 30.70 -1.96 -3.48
CA LYS A 439 32.08 -1.43 -3.62
C LYS A 439 32.33 -0.83 -5.01
N GLN A 440 31.83 -1.49 -6.06
CA GLN A 440 32.04 -0.99 -7.42
C GLN A 440 31.19 0.25 -7.71
N LEU A 441 29.93 0.28 -7.29
CA LEU A 441 29.11 1.49 -7.45
C LEU A 441 29.63 2.68 -6.64
N GLN A 442 30.20 2.43 -5.46
CA GLN A 442 30.78 3.48 -4.62
C GLN A 442 31.98 4.17 -5.30
N ASN A 443 32.75 3.44 -6.11
CA ASN A 443 33.90 3.96 -6.86
C ASN A 443 33.56 4.31 -8.32
N GLY A 444 32.37 3.91 -8.79
CA GLY A 444 31.92 4.06 -10.16
C GLY A 444 31.16 5.37 -10.41
N LYS A 445 30.59 5.45 -11.62
CA LYS A 445 29.73 6.56 -12.03
C LYS A 445 28.43 6.00 -12.56
N ILE A 446 27.31 6.61 -12.18
CA ILE A 446 26.01 6.35 -12.78
C ILE A 446 25.70 7.55 -13.65
N LYS A 447 25.52 7.35 -14.96
CA LYS A 447 25.27 8.43 -15.92
C LYS A 447 26.38 9.51 -15.89
N GLY A 448 27.63 9.07 -15.77
CA GLY A 448 28.80 9.96 -15.70
C GLY A 448 28.95 10.76 -14.40
N LYS A 449 28.09 10.55 -13.39
CA LYS A 449 28.18 11.21 -12.08
C LYS A 449 28.52 10.22 -10.98
N SER A 450 29.39 10.63 -10.06
CA SER A 450 29.65 9.88 -8.83
C SER A 450 28.47 10.02 -7.88
N CYS A 451 28.03 8.90 -7.30
CA CYS A 451 26.91 8.83 -6.39
C CYS A 451 27.34 8.14 -5.10
N ARG A 452 26.85 8.60 -3.96
CA ARG A 452 27.08 7.91 -2.69
C ARG A 452 26.16 6.69 -2.64
N VAL A 453 26.71 5.53 -2.32
CA VAL A 453 25.97 4.27 -2.23
C VAL A 453 26.16 3.65 -0.85
N ARG A 454 25.05 3.18 -0.26
CA ARG A 454 25.00 2.49 1.03
C ARG A 454 24.37 1.12 0.83
N LEU A 455 25.01 0.07 1.36
CA LEU A 455 24.37 -1.22 1.54
C LEU A 455 23.56 -1.16 2.84
N LEU A 456 22.24 -1.29 2.74
CA LEU A 456 21.37 -1.30 3.92
C LEU A 456 21.51 -2.66 4.62
N LYS A 457 21.86 -2.62 5.91
CA LYS A 457 22.01 -3.82 6.76
C LYS A 457 20.82 -3.99 7.68
#